data_AF-X1IS08-F1
#
_entry.id   AF-X1IS08-F1
#
_cell.length_a   1.000
_cell.length_b   1.000
_cell.length_c   1.000
_cell.angle_alpha   90.00
_cell.angle_beta   90.00
_cell.angle_gamma   90.00
#
_symmetry.space_group_name_H-M   'P 1'
#
loop_
_entity.id
_entity.type
_entity.pdbx_description
1 polymer ?
#
loop_
_entity_poly.entity_id
_entity_poly.type
_entity_poly.pdbx_seq_one_letter_code
_entity_poly.pdbx_strand_id
1 'polypeptide(L)'
;MEQVLICLEKKKGLYLDVLNARQRELVALGNAIRAGDKNTIATNVKKALDAGASREEILKVLTFIVGDVRLFGSIIELLRALSYEESKRASFISVVDDVRED
;
A
#
# COMPACT_ATOMS: atom_id res chain seq x y z
N MET A 1 14.53 -3.76 2.05
CA MET A 1 13.20 -3.97 2.68
C MET A 1 13.27 -3.80 4.20
N GLU A 2 14.35 -4.24 4.85
CA GLU A 2 14.59 -4.06 6.30
C GLU A 2 14.54 -2.62 6.81
N GLN A 3 14.75 -1.61 5.96
CA GLN A 3 14.68 -0.19 6.38
C GLN A 3 13.26 0.39 6.48
N VAL A 4 12.30 -0.09 5.69
CA VAL A 4 10.89 0.37 5.76
C VAL A 4 10.27 -0.03 7.11
N LEU A 5 10.73 -1.17 7.64
CA LEU A 5 10.39 -1.75 8.92
C LEU A 5 10.79 -0.89 10.12
N ILE A 6 11.89 -0.14 10.03
CA ILE A 6 12.45 0.66 11.13
C ILE A 6 11.54 1.86 11.47
N CYS A 7 10.65 2.28 10.57
CA CYS A 7 9.79 3.45 10.78
C CYS A 7 8.44 3.14 11.47
N LEU A 8 8.08 1.86 11.65
CA LEU A 8 6.86 1.49 12.40
C LEU A 8 7.10 1.42 13.91
N GLU A 9 8.35 1.25 14.34
CA GLU A 9 8.69 1.30 15.77
C GLU A 9 8.87 2.74 16.24
N LYS A 10 7.83 3.25 16.93
CA LYS A 10 7.82 4.13 18.13
C LYS A 10 8.84 5.27 18.35
N LYS A 11 9.84 5.50 17.51
CA LYS A 11 10.83 6.57 17.68
C LYS A 11 10.43 7.75 16.82
N LYS A 12 9.81 8.74 17.46
CA LYS A 12 9.73 10.12 16.98
C LYS A 12 11.10 10.52 16.43
N GLY A 13 11.18 10.72 15.11
CA GLY A 13 12.28 11.47 14.48
C GLY A 13 13.22 10.76 13.50
N LEU A 14 12.98 9.52 13.04
CA LEU A 14 13.93 8.85 12.15
C LEU A 14 13.58 8.96 10.64
N TYR A 15 14.40 9.74 9.93
CA TYR A 15 14.82 9.58 8.52
C TYR A 15 13.76 9.41 7.42
N LEU A 16 12.55 9.98 7.55
CA LEU A 16 11.61 10.05 6.42
C LEU A 16 12.23 10.75 5.18
N ASP A 17 13.18 11.66 5.41
CA ASP A 17 13.88 12.41 4.35
C ASP A 17 14.88 11.55 3.55
N VAL A 18 15.25 10.38 4.08
CA VAL A 18 16.16 9.43 3.43
C VAL A 18 15.39 8.34 2.67
N LEU A 19 14.10 8.20 2.95
CA LEU A 19 13.26 7.21 2.29
C LEU A 19 12.87 7.69 0.89
N ASN A 20 13.01 6.79 -0.09
CA ASN A 20 12.46 7.04 -1.41
C ASN A 20 10.93 7.06 -1.37
N ALA A 21 10.30 7.58 -2.43
CA ALA A 21 8.84 7.72 -2.51
C ALA A 21 8.11 6.41 -2.19
N ARG A 22 8.55 5.29 -2.79
CA ARG A 22 8.00 3.95 -2.54
C ARG A 22 8.02 3.57 -1.07
N GLN A 23 9.16 3.76 -0.40
CA GLN A 23 9.33 3.43 1.01
C GLN A 23 8.47 4.30 1.92
N ARG A 24 8.36 5.60 1.63
CA ARG A 24 7.52 6.53 2.41
C ARG A 24 6.05 6.13 2.38
N GLU A 25 5.53 5.78 1.20
CA GLU A 25 4.13 5.39 1.07
C GLU A 25 3.84 4.05 1.77
N LEU A 26 4.77 3.10 1.75
CA LEU A 26 4.62 1.84 2.52
C LEU A 26 4.61 2.09 4.04
N VAL A 27 5.42 3.01 4.55
CA VAL A 27 5.39 3.43 5.96
C VAL A 27 4.07 4.12 6.30
N ALA A 28 3.61 5.04 5.45
CA ALA A 28 2.33 5.73 5.62
C ALA A 28 1.16 4.74 5.64
N LEU A 29 1.19 3.72 4.78
CA LEU A 29 0.22 2.65 4.75
C LEU A 29 0.19 1.85 6.06
N GLY A 30 1.35 1.43 6.57
CA GLY A 30 1.44 0.73 7.85
C GLY A 30 0.88 1.54 9.03
N ASN A 31 1.14 2.85 9.05
CA ASN A 31 0.56 3.75 10.04
C ASN A 31 -0.96 3.88 9.92
N ALA A 32 -1.50 3.98 8.70
CA ALA A 32 -2.93 4.06 8.45
C ALA A 32 -3.66 2.78 8.90
N ILE A 33 -3.08 1.61 8.61
CA ILE A 33 -3.62 0.32 9.06
C ILE A 33 -3.68 0.26 10.58
N ARG A 34 -2.56 0.62 11.26
CA ARG A 34 -2.47 0.65 12.72
C ARG A 34 -3.45 1.63 13.36
N ALA A 35 -3.71 2.76 12.70
CA ALA A 35 -4.66 3.77 13.17
C ALA A 35 -6.13 3.38 12.93
N GLY A 36 -6.41 2.38 12.08
CA GLY A 36 -7.78 1.99 11.74
C GLY A 36 -8.48 2.92 10.74
N ASP A 37 -7.73 3.83 10.10
CA ASP A 37 -8.29 4.84 9.20
C ASP A 37 -8.47 4.30 7.79
N LYS A 38 -9.70 3.82 7.52
CA LYS A 38 -10.11 3.21 6.24
C LYS A 38 -9.90 4.10 5.01
N ASN A 39 -10.22 5.39 5.12
CA ASN A 39 -10.11 6.31 3.99
C ASN A 39 -8.63 6.55 3.62
N THR A 40 -7.79 6.64 4.65
CA THR A 40 -6.35 6.84 4.48
C THR A 40 -5.66 5.57 3.97
N ILE A 41 -6.17 4.38 4.32
CA ILE A 41 -5.69 3.10 3.78
C ILE A 41 -5.84 3.08 2.25
N ALA A 42 -7.03 3.36 1.72
CA ALA A 42 -7.26 3.35 0.28
C ALA A 42 -6.36 4.36 -0.46
N THR A 43 -6.23 5.56 0.11
CA THR A 43 -5.35 6.61 -0.45
C THR A 43 -3.88 6.17 -0.49
N ASN A 44 -3.39 5.56 0.60
CA ASN A 44 -1.99 5.15 0.69
C ASN A 44 -1.69 3.90 -0.16
N VAL A 45 -2.65 2.99 -0.36
CA VAL A 45 -2.51 1.89 -1.32
C VAL A 45 -2.28 2.43 -2.73
N LYS A 46 -3.12 3.37 -3.17
CA LYS A 46 -2.96 4.00 -4.48
C LYS A 46 -1.60 4.68 -4.63
N LYS A 47 -1.21 5.51 -3.65
CA LYS A 47 0.08 6.21 -3.67
C LYS A 47 1.28 5.27 -3.66
N ALA A 48 1.22 4.18 -2.90
CA ALA A 48 2.27 3.17 -2.87
C ALA A 48 2.43 2.51 -4.25
N LEU A 49 1.32 2.14 -4.89
CA LEU A 49 1.34 1.58 -6.26
C LEU A 49 1.85 2.61 -7.29
N ASP A 50 1.42 3.87 -7.20
CA ASP A 50 1.90 4.96 -8.06
C ASP A 50 3.40 5.22 -7.88
N ALA A 51 3.92 5.00 -6.67
CA ALA A 51 5.34 5.07 -6.36
C ALA A 51 6.13 3.78 -6.74
N GLY A 52 5.48 2.80 -7.37
CA GLY A 52 6.11 1.58 -7.85
C GLY A 52 6.27 0.48 -6.80
N ALA A 53 5.51 0.52 -5.70
CA ALA A 53 5.45 -0.61 -4.77
C ALA A 53 4.75 -1.80 -5.42
N SER A 54 5.26 -3.00 -5.18
CA SER A 54 4.58 -4.21 -5.64
C SER A 54 3.44 -4.61 -4.70
N ARG A 55 2.52 -5.41 -5.24
CA ARG A 55 1.47 -6.07 -4.46
C ARG A 55 2.04 -6.82 -3.24
N GLU A 56 3.15 -7.53 -3.44
CA GLU A 56 3.79 -8.30 -2.36
C GLU A 56 4.36 -7.39 -1.29
N GLU A 57 4.95 -6.25 -1.65
CA GLU A 57 5.44 -5.27 -0.68
C GLU A 57 4.30 -4.69 0.15
N ILE A 58 3.16 -4.38 -0.46
CA ILE A 58 1.94 -3.91 0.23
C ILE A 58 1.40 -4.97 1.19
N LEU A 59 1.31 -6.22 0.77
CA LEU A 59 0.83 -7.31 1.63
C LEU A 59 1.81 -7.62 2.77
N LYS A 60 3.12 -7.47 2.56
CA LYS A 60 4.10 -7.61 3.64
C LYS A 60 3.90 -6.58 4.75
N VAL A 61 3.38 -5.38 4.45
CA VAL A 61 3.00 -4.41 5.49
C VAL A 61 2.00 -5.02 6.49
N LEU A 62 1.07 -5.87 6.02
CA LEU A 62 0.11 -6.57 6.88
C LEU A 62 0.80 -7.55 7.83
N THR A 63 1.84 -8.25 7.38
CA THR A 63 2.51 -9.30 8.18
C THR A 63 3.12 -8.76 9.47
N PHE A 64 3.44 -7.46 9.53
CA PHE A 64 3.91 -6.78 10.74
C PHE A 64 2.81 -6.40 11.72
N ILE A 65 1.56 -6.60 11.33
CA ILE A 65 0.36 -6.17 12.03
C ILE A 65 -0.49 -7.40 12.44
N VAL A 66 -0.15 -8.60 11.95
CA VAL A 66 -0.86 -9.85 12.27
C VAL A 66 -0.61 -10.22 13.74
N GLY A 67 -1.67 -10.11 14.54
CA GLY A 67 -1.67 -10.38 15.98
C GLY A 67 -2.71 -9.57 16.75
N ASP A 68 -3.22 -8.48 16.15
CA ASP A 68 -4.25 -7.63 16.76
C ASP A 68 -5.60 -7.75 16.03
N VAL A 69 -6.56 -8.41 16.69
CA VAL A 69 -7.93 -8.63 16.19
C VAL A 69 -8.65 -7.32 15.87
N ARG A 70 -8.28 -6.20 16.52
CA ARG A 70 -8.90 -4.88 16.26
C ARG A 70 -8.62 -4.37 14.84
N LEU A 71 -7.57 -4.88 14.20
CA LEU A 71 -7.11 -4.41 12.90
C LEU A 71 -7.72 -5.19 11.72
N PHE A 72 -8.54 -6.21 11.97
CA PHE A 72 -9.23 -6.96 10.90
C PHE A 72 -10.02 -6.07 9.94
N GLY A 73 -10.69 -5.03 10.46
CA GLY A 73 -11.42 -4.07 9.61
C GLY A 73 -10.50 -3.32 8.65
N SER A 74 -9.30 -2.93 9.10
CA SER A 74 -8.28 -2.29 8.28
C SER A 74 -7.71 -3.23 7.22
N ILE A 75 -7.52 -4.50 7.56
CA ILE A 75 -7.03 -5.54 6.64
C ILE A 75 -8.02 -5.73 5.49
N ILE A 76 -9.31 -5.87 5.81
CA ILE A 76 -10.38 -6.00 4.79
C ILE A 76 -10.38 -4.80 3.85
N GLU A 77 -10.27 -3.59 4.41
CA GLU A 77 -10.27 -2.37 3.62
C GLU A 77 -9.05 -2.27 2.69
N LEU A 78 -7.86 -2.64 3.20
CA LEU A 78 -6.65 -2.68 2.38
C LEU A 78 -6.79 -3.65 1.21
N LEU A 79 -7.32 -4.85 1.45
CA LEU A 79 -7.52 -5.84 0.39
C LEU A 79 -8.53 -5.35 -0.67
N ARG A 80 -9.59 -4.66 -0.26
CA ARG A 80 -10.54 -4.03 -1.18
C ARG A 80 -9.89 -2.94 -2.01
N ALA A 81 -9.15 -2.03 -1.38
CA ALA A 81 -8.46 -0.95 -2.07
C ALA A 81 -7.43 -1.48 -3.08
N LEU A 82 -6.68 -2.51 -2.69
CA LEU A 82 -5.70 -3.15 -3.56
C LEU A 82 -6.36 -3.82 -4.77
N SER A 83 -7.41 -4.61 -4.55
CA SER A 83 -8.18 -5.26 -5.62
C SER A 83 -8.83 -4.24 -6.57
N TYR A 84 -9.35 -3.13 -6.04
CA TYR A 84 -9.91 -2.05 -6.85
C TYR A 84 -8.84 -1.41 -7.75
N GLU A 85 -7.66 -1.08 -7.21
CA GLU A 85 -6.57 -0.49 -7.98
C GLU A 85 -5.99 -1.47 -9.02
N GLU A 86 -5.87 -2.76 -8.68
CA GLU A 86 -5.50 -3.81 -9.64
C GLU A 86 -6.49 -3.88 -10.81
N SER A 87 -7.79 -3.88 -10.52
CA SER A 87 -8.84 -3.95 -11.55
C SER A 87 -8.81 -2.72 -12.46
N LYS A 88 -8.67 -1.53 -11.86
CA LYS A 88 -8.57 -0.27 -12.59
C LYS A 88 -7.35 -0.23 -13.50
N ARG A 89 -6.20 -0.70 -13.02
CA ARG A 89 -4.96 -0.73 -13.83
C ARG A 89 -5.04 -1.77 -14.95
N ALA A 90 -5.69 -2.92 -14.70
CA ALA A 90 -5.92 -3.93 -15.73
C ALA A 90 -6.83 -3.43 -16.87
N SER A 91 -7.83 -2.59 -16.57
CA SER A 91 -8.71 -2.01 -17.61
C SER A 91 -8.00 -1.07 -18.60
N PHE A 92 -6.78 -0.60 -18.32
CA PHE A 92 -5.99 0.17 -19.29
C PHE A 92 -5.19 -0.69 -20.26
N ILE A 93 -5.06 -2.01 -20.02
CA ILE A 93 -4.36 -2.93 -20.93
C ILE A 93 -5.29 -3.38 -22.07
N SER A 94 -6.60 -3.53 -21.81
CA SER A 94 -7.57 -4.02 -22.80
C SER A 94 -7.90 -3.03 -23.94
N VAL A 95 -7.65 -1.73 -23.76
CA VAL A 95 -7.99 -0.71 -24.79
C VAL A 95 -6.86 -0.55 -25.82
N VAL A 96 -5.65 -1.03 -25.54
CA VAL A 96 -4.48 -0.83 -26.41
C VAL A 96 -4.31 -1.98 -27.42
N ASP A 97 -4.97 -3.13 -27.22
CA ASP A 97 -4.84 -4.29 -28.11
C ASP A 97 -5.89 -4.35 -29.25
N ASP A 98 -6.83 -3.40 -29.30
CA ASP A 98 -7.90 -3.36 -30.32
C ASP A 98 -7.60 -2.37 -31.46
N VAL A 99 -6.32 -2.29 -31.85
CA VAL A 99 -5.88 -1.61 -33.08
C VAL A 99 -5.06 -2.59 -33.91
N ARG A 100 -5.72 -3.62 -34.42
CA ARG A 100 -5.24 -4.35 -35.60
C ARG A 100 -6.26 -4.14 -36.70
N GLU A 101 -5.82 -3.34 -37.65
CA GLU A 101 -6.49 -2.87 -38.86
C GLU A 101 -7.14 -4.01 -39.66
N ASP A 102 -8.21 -3.64 -40.37
CA ASP A 102 -9.07 -4.45 -41.24
C ASP A 102 -8.35 -5.38 -42.24
#